data_AF-A0A3L3SFU8-F1
#
_entry.id   AF-A0A3L3SFU8-F1
#
_cell.length_a   1.000
_cell.length_b   1.000
_cell.length_c   1.000
_cell.angle_alpha   90.00
_cell.angle_beta   90.00
_cell.angle_gamma   90.00
#
_symmetry.space_group_name_H-M   'P 1'
#
loop_
_entity.id
_entity.type
_entity.pdbx_description
1 polymer ?
#
loop_
_entity_poly.entity_id
_entity_poly.type
_entity_poly.pdbx_seq_one_letter_code
_entity_poly.pdbx_strand_id
1 'polypeptide(L)'
;EIRTPKQLVNIYSKRMQIEETFRDLKSPAYGLGLRHSRTSSSERFDIMLLIALMLQLTCWLAGVHAQKQGWDKHFQANTVRNRNVLSTVRLGMEVLRHSG
;
A
#
# COMPACT_ATOMS: atom_id res chain seq x y z
N GLU A 1 9.84 28.37 -9.59
CA GLU A 1 8.56 28.72 -8.92
C GLU A 1 8.70 28.62 -7.41
N ILE A 2 8.32 29.67 -6.68
CA ILE A 2 8.29 29.66 -5.21
C ILE A 2 6.99 28.97 -4.77
N ARG A 3 7.10 27.85 -4.05
CA ARG A 3 5.94 27.13 -3.52
C ARG A 3 5.39 27.88 -2.31
N THR A 4 4.06 27.94 -2.19
CA THR A 4 3.41 28.50 -1.00
C THR A 4 3.69 27.63 0.24
N PRO A 5 3.66 28.18 1.46
CA PRO A 5 3.87 27.40 2.68
C PRO A 5 2.91 26.20 2.79
N LYS A 6 1.64 26.36 2.38
CA LYS A 6 0.64 25.29 2.36
C LYS A 6 1.03 24.15 1.41
N GLN A 7 1.56 24.47 0.23
CA GLN A 7 2.05 23.47 -0.72
C GLN A 7 3.25 22.71 -0.16
N LEU A 8 4.17 23.40 0.54
CA LEU A 8 5.33 22.78 1.15
C LEU A 8 4.92 21.75 2.22
N VAL A 9 4.00 22.13 3.11
CA VAL A 9 3.45 21.24 4.15
C VAL A 9 2.75 20.02 3.53
N ASN A 10 1.95 20.22 2.47
CA ASN A 10 1.27 19.13 1.76
C ASN A 10 2.22 18.17 1.04
N ILE A 11 3.38 18.63 0.58
CA ILE A 11 4.40 17.76 0.00
C ILE A 11 5.08 16.97 1.12
N TYR A 12 5.45 17.65 2.20
CA TYR A 12 6.15 17.02 3.31
C TYR A 12 5.29 15.96 4.03
N SER A 13 3.98 16.17 4.13
CA SER A 13 3.06 15.20 4.74
C SER A 13 3.05 13.85 4.02
N LYS A 14 3.35 13.82 2.72
CA LYS A 14 3.46 12.56 1.94
C LYS A 14 4.63 11.68 2.36
N ARG A 15 5.63 12.21 3.09
CA ARG A 15 6.79 11.44 3.57
C ARG A 15 6.37 10.25 4.44
N MET A 16 5.28 10.37 5.19
CA MET A 16 4.76 9.31 6.05
C MET A 16 4.42 8.03 5.27
N GLN A 17 4.04 8.15 3.99
CA GLN A 17 3.71 7.01 3.13
C GLN A 17 4.88 6.03 2.97
N ILE A 18 6.12 6.52 3.06
CA ILE A 18 7.32 5.68 3.01
C ILE A 18 7.41 4.79 4.26
N GLU A 19 7.17 5.37 5.44
CA GLU A 19 7.21 4.64 6.72
C GLU A 19 6.09 3.60 6.81
N GLU A 20 4.89 3.95 6.31
CA GLU A 20 3.76 3.02 6.17
C GLU A 20 4.10 1.86 5.22
N THR A 21 4.67 2.15 4.04
CA THR A 21 5.06 1.12 3.07
C THR A 21 6.12 0.18 3.65
N PHE A 22 7.13 0.71 4.36
CA PHE A 22 8.12 -0.14 5.04
C PHE A 22 7.51 -0.99 6.16
N ARG A 23 6.52 -0.47 6.88
CA ARG A 23 5.80 -1.20 7.91
C ARG A 23 5.02 -2.36 7.30
N ASP A 24 4.26 -2.11 6.24
CA ASP A 24 3.46 -3.12 5.55
C ASP A 24 4.35 -4.20 4.94
N LEU A 25 5.42 -3.82 4.26
CA LEU A 25 6.39 -4.76 3.68
C LEU A 25 6.96 -5.74 4.73
N LYS A 26 7.25 -5.23 5.94
CA LYS A 26 7.81 -6.02 7.04
C LYS A 26 6.76 -6.79 7.85
N SER A 27 5.52 -6.30 7.90
CA SER A 27 4.47 -6.79 8.77
C SER A 27 4.01 -8.20 8.38
N PRO A 28 4.05 -9.18 9.29
CA PRO A 28 3.56 -10.53 9.03
C PRO A 28 2.05 -10.63 8.91
N ALA A 29 1.32 -9.88 9.73
CA ALA A 29 -0.13 -10.01 9.86
C ALA A 29 -0.87 -9.17 8.81
N TYR A 30 -0.31 -8.02 8.42
CA TYR A 30 -1.02 -7.00 7.64
C TYR A 30 -0.39 -6.68 6.29
N GLY A 31 0.81 -7.20 6.00
CA GLY A 31 1.46 -7.01 4.71
C GLY A 31 2.28 -8.23 4.30
N LEU A 32 3.49 -8.03 3.79
CA LEU A 32 4.21 -9.07 3.02
C LEU A 32 5.13 -9.96 3.86
N GLY A 33 5.17 -9.75 5.18
CA GLY A 33 5.82 -10.66 6.12
C GLY A 33 7.33 -10.82 5.96
N LEU A 34 8.06 -9.85 5.38
CA LEU A 34 9.51 -9.97 5.18
C LEU A 34 10.32 -10.25 6.46
N ARG A 35 9.80 -9.89 7.65
CA ARG A 35 10.44 -10.25 8.93
C ARG A 35 10.57 -11.77 9.13
N HIS A 36 9.76 -12.57 8.46
CA HIS A 36 9.79 -14.03 8.52
C HIS A 36 10.59 -14.68 7.38
N SER A 37 11.26 -13.89 6.53
CA SER A 37 12.09 -14.43 5.43
C SER A 37 13.23 -15.33 5.93
N ARG A 38 13.76 -15.08 7.14
CA ARG A 38 14.88 -15.80 7.78
C ARG A 38 16.14 -15.95 6.91
N THR A 39 16.25 -15.16 5.83
CA THR A 39 17.41 -15.21 4.94
C THR A 39 18.58 -14.42 5.50
N SER A 40 19.79 -14.96 5.36
CA SER A 40 21.05 -14.29 5.70
C SER A 40 21.84 -13.85 4.46
N SER A 41 21.46 -14.29 3.24
CA SER A 41 22.04 -13.83 1.98
C SER A 41 21.36 -12.54 1.53
N SER A 42 22.17 -11.53 1.22
CA SER A 42 21.73 -10.26 0.65
C SER A 42 21.11 -10.46 -0.73
N GLU A 43 21.70 -11.30 -1.59
CA GLU A 43 21.17 -11.52 -2.96
C GLU A 43 19.77 -12.12 -2.93
N ARG A 44 19.53 -13.08 -2.01
CA ARG A 44 18.20 -13.65 -1.80
C ARG A 44 17.21 -12.60 -1.30
N PHE A 45 17.66 -11.70 -0.42
CA PHE A 45 16.81 -10.63 0.09
C PHE A 45 16.44 -9.63 -1.01
N ASP A 46 17.37 -9.29 -1.90
CA ASP A 46 17.12 -8.41 -3.05
C ASP A 46 16.05 -9.01 -3.99
N ILE A 47 16.12 -10.32 -4.26
CA ILE A 47 15.09 -11.03 -5.04
C ILE A 47 13.73 -10.97 -4.32
N MET A 48 13.69 -11.18 -3.00
CA MET A 48 12.44 -11.07 -2.23
C MET A 48 11.86 -9.66 -2.25
N LEU A 49 12.71 -8.63 -2.18
CA LEU A 49 12.28 -7.23 -2.31
C LEU A 49 11.70 -6.96 -3.70
N LEU A 50 12.31 -7.50 -4.77
CA LEU A 50 11.78 -7.37 -6.12
C LEU A 50 10.41 -8.04 -6.27
N ILE A 51 10.25 -9.27 -5.76
CA ILE A 51 8.96 -9.97 -5.76
C ILE A 51 7.92 -9.17 -4.98
N ALA A 52 8.29 -8.67 -3.81
CA ALA A 52 7.41 -7.86 -2.97
C ALA A 52 6.99 -6.56 -3.68
N LEU A 53 7.90 -5.91 -4.39
CA LEU A 53 7.60 -4.73 -5.20
C LEU A 53 6.61 -5.04 -6.32
N MET A 54 6.80 -6.15 -7.05
CA MET A 54 5.87 -6.58 -8.11
C MET A 54 4.48 -6.90 -7.54
N LEU A 55 4.42 -7.56 -6.39
CA LEU A 55 3.15 -7.83 -5.69
C LEU A 55 2.48 -6.54 -5.23
N GLN A 56 3.24 -5.58 -4.69
CA GLN A 56 2.70 -4.29 -4.26
C GLN A 56 2.16 -3.49 -5.46
N LEU A 57 2.84 -3.53 -6.60
CA LEU A 57 2.40 -2.89 -7.85
C LEU A 57 1.10 -3.50 -8.37
N THR A 58 1.00 -4.83 -8.40
CA THR A 58 -0.23 -5.52 -8.85
C THR A 58 -1.41 -5.22 -7.94
N CYS A 59 -1.21 -5.24 -6.61
CA CYS A 59 -2.22 -4.82 -5.65
C CYS A 59 -2.60 -3.35 -5.85
N TRP A 60 -1.62 -2.46 -6.10
CA TRP A 60 -1.92 -1.05 -6.38
C TRP A 60 -2.78 -0.88 -7.63
N LEU A 61 -2.47 -1.58 -8.73
CA LEU A 61 -3.27 -1.56 -9.96
C LEU A 61 -4.70 -2.06 -9.72
N ALA A 62 -4.86 -3.18 -9.01
CA ALA A 62 -6.17 -3.71 -8.63
C ALA A 62 -6.95 -2.71 -7.76
N GLY A 63 -6.28 -2.06 -6.81
CA GLY A 63 -6.87 -1.04 -5.95
C GLY A 63 -7.32 0.21 -6.72
N VAL A 64 -6.51 0.68 -7.68
CA VAL A 64 -6.88 1.80 -8.56
C VAL A 64 -8.11 1.43 -9.40
N HIS A 65 -8.15 0.20 -9.93
CA HIS A 65 -9.31 -0.28 -10.67
C HIS A 65 -10.55 -0.31 -9.77
N ALA A 66 -10.45 -0.90 -8.58
CA ALA A 66 -11.54 -0.96 -7.61
C ALA A 66 -12.05 0.42 -7.17
N GLN A 67 -11.15 1.39 -6.97
CA GLN A 67 -11.51 2.78 -6.66
C GLN A 67 -12.31 3.42 -7.80
N LYS A 68 -11.93 3.19 -9.06
CA LYS A 68 -12.68 3.70 -10.22
C LYS A 68 -14.09 3.10 -10.30
N GLN A 69 -14.25 1.85 -9.90
CA GLN A 69 -15.55 1.16 -9.85
C GLN A 69 -16.35 1.49 -8.58
N GLY A 70 -15.80 2.24 -7.62
CA GLY A 70 -16.44 2.58 -6.35
C GLY A 70 -16.57 1.42 -5.37
N TRP A 71 -15.75 0.38 -5.52
CA TRP A 71 -15.78 -0.82 -4.68
C TRP A 71 -15.21 -0.60 -3.28
N ASP A 72 -14.41 0.45 -3.09
CA ASP A 72 -13.84 0.86 -1.81
C ASP A 72 -14.86 0.88 -0.66
N LYS A 73 -16.10 1.29 -0.98
CA LYS A 73 -17.22 1.36 -0.03
C LYS A 73 -17.65 -0.01 0.51
N HIS A 74 -17.48 -1.08 -0.27
CA HIS A 74 -17.83 -2.44 0.15
C HIS A 74 -16.79 -3.05 1.08
N PHE A 75 -15.56 -2.54 1.06
CA PHE A 75 -14.44 -3.02 1.89
C PHE A 75 -14.22 -2.19 3.16
N GLN A 76 -15.04 -1.16 3.41
CA GLN A 76 -14.99 -0.35 4.64
C GLN A 76 -16.26 -0.57 5.48
N ALA A 77 -16.08 -0.70 6.80
CA ALA A 77 -17.20 -0.73 7.74
C ALA A 77 -17.73 0.68 8.08
N ASN A 78 -16.94 1.71 7.80
CA ASN A 78 -17.22 3.08 8.22
C ASN A 78 -18.05 3.82 7.16
N THR A 79 -18.81 4.84 7.59
CA THR A 79 -19.66 5.66 6.71
C THR A 79 -18.93 6.84 6.06
N VAL A 80 -17.61 6.94 6.21
CA VAL A 80 -16.78 8.03 5.67
C VAL A 80 -16.81 8.01 4.14
N ARG A 81 -17.14 9.15 3.52
CA ARG A 81 -17.21 9.31 2.05
C ARG A 81 -16.31 10.40 1.48
N ASN A 82 -15.68 11.20 2.34
CA ASN A 82 -14.89 12.36 1.93
C ASN A 82 -13.40 12.05 1.71
N ARG A 83 -12.95 10.84 2.03
CA ARG A 83 -11.56 10.38 1.85
C ARG A 83 -11.51 8.87 1.72
N ASN A 84 -10.42 8.38 1.14
CA ASN A 84 -10.11 6.96 1.12
C ASN A 84 -9.81 6.49 2.56
N VAL A 85 -10.52 5.47 3.02
CA VAL A 85 -10.30 4.87 4.35
C VAL A 85 -9.17 3.84 4.30
N LEU A 86 -9.19 2.96 3.29
CA LEU A 86 -8.10 2.01 3.02
C LEU A 86 -7.09 2.63 2.06
N SER A 87 -5.81 2.31 2.24
CA SER A 87 -4.79 2.60 1.22
C SER A 87 -5.13 1.86 -0.07
N THR A 88 -4.73 2.41 -1.22
CA THR A 88 -5.01 1.79 -2.53
C THR A 88 -4.46 0.37 -2.61
N VAL A 89 -3.26 0.12 -2.07
CA VAL A 89 -2.68 -1.23 -2.01
C VAL A 89 -3.52 -2.16 -1.15
N ARG A 90 -3.98 -1.71 0.03
CA ARG A 90 -4.81 -2.55 0.92
C ARG A 90 -6.14 -2.90 0.28
N LEU A 91 -6.79 -1.94 -0.36
CA LEU A 91 -8.01 -2.21 -1.12
C LEU A 91 -7.76 -3.26 -2.21
N GLY A 92 -6.68 -3.11 -2.98
CA GLY A 92 -6.33 -4.09 -4.01
C GLY A 92 -6.07 -5.49 -3.47
N MET A 93 -5.39 -5.61 -2.32
CA MET A 93 -5.22 -6.90 -1.64
C MET A 93 -6.56 -7.53 -1.27
N GLU A 94 -7.51 -6.75 -0.72
CA GLU A 94 -8.83 -7.28 -0.35
C GLU A 94 -9.65 -7.67 -1.58
N VAL A 95 -9.59 -6.87 -2.65
CA VAL A 95 -10.27 -7.18 -3.91
C VAL A 95 -9.75 -8.49 -4.48
N LEU A 96 -8.43 -8.65 -4.58
CA LEU A 96 -7.81 -9.88 -5.08
C LEU A 96 -8.13 -11.09 -4.19
N ARG A 97 -8.21 -10.90 -2.87
CA ARG A 97 -8.59 -11.96 -1.92
C ARG A 97 -10.03 -12.44 -2.10
N HIS A 98 -10.94 -11.58 -2.56
CA HIS A 98 -12.36 -11.88 -2.76
C HIS A 98 -12.76 -12.07 -4.24
N SER A 99 -11.79 -12.10 -5.16
CA SER A 99 -12.02 -12.29 -6.60
C SER A 99 -12.02 -13.77 -7.05
N GLY A 100 -11.92 -14.71 -6.10
CA GLY A 100 -11.89 -16.16 -6.34
C GLY A 100 -13.15 -16.87 -5.87
#